data_AF-A0A370LHW9-F1
#
_entry.id   AF-A0A370LHW9-F1
#
_cell.length_a   1.000
_cell.length_b   1.000
_cell.length_c   1.000
_cell.angle_alpha   90.00
_cell.angle_beta   90.00
_cell.angle_gamma   90.00
#
_symmetry.space_group_name_H-M   'P 1'
#
loop_
_entity.id
_entity.type
_entity.pdbx_description
1 polymer ?
#
loop_
_entity_poly.entity_id
_entity_poly.type
_entity_poly.pdbx_seq_one_letter_code
_entity_poly.pdbx_strand_id
1 'polypeptide(L)'
;MEKIRNKTLQCSSCENMVIFEIISNVECDWGKHTIIQCPRCEDLFTTDGPCQAFSNLIRLVEFNKTLLTDDESREYSESIHPCDF
;
A
#
# COMPACT_ATOMS: atom_id res chain seq x y z
N MET A 1 6.08 -5.62 5.00
CA MET A 1 4.82 -6.37 4.74
C MET A 1 4.16 -7.00 5.96
N GLU A 2 4.92 -7.64 6.85
CA GLU A 2 4.33 -8.35 7.99
C GLU A 2 3.42 -7.48 8.87
N LYS A 3 3.66 -6.16 8.93
CA LYS A 3 2.84 -5.19 9.69
C LYS A 3 1.39 -5.06 9.23
N ILE A 4 1.07 -5.41 7.99
CA ILE A 4 -0.29 -5.34 7.43
C ILE A 4 -1.01 -6.69 7.57
N ARG A 5 -0.25 -7.80 7.52
CA ARG A 5 -0.81 -9.16 7.51
C ARG A 5 -1.65 -9.40 8.77
N ASN A 6 -2.90 -9.83 8.58
CA ASN A 6 -3.85 -10.13 9.64
C ASN A 6 -4.15 -8.96 10.60
N LYS A 7 -3.82 -7.72 10.22
CA LYS A 7 -4.13 -6.51 10.99
C LYS A 7 -5.40 -5.87 10.44
N THR A 8 -6.33 -5.55 11.33
CA THR A 8 -7.50 -4.76 10.96
C THR A 8 -7.10 -3.30 10.86
N LEU A 9 -7.25 -2.71 9.68
CA LEU A 9 -6.90 -1.33 9.36
C LEU A 9 -8.11 -0.60 8.81
N GLN A 10 -8.19 0.70 9.06
CA GLN A 10 -9.21 1.55 8.45
C GLN A 10 -8.80 1.87 7.01
N CYS A 11 -9.59 1.44 6.03
CA CYS A 11 -9.36 1.79 4.63
C CYS A 11 -9.62 3.28 4.41
N SER A 12 -8.68 3.99 3.79
CA SER A 12 -8.82 5.44 3.54
C SER A 12 -9.86 5.79 2.46
N SER A 13 -10.25 4.83 1.62
CA SER A 13 -11.18 5.08 0.50
C SER A 13 -12.64 4.79 0.83
N CYS A 14 -12.91 3.82 1.71
CA CYS A 14 -14.27 3.52 2.16
C CYS A 14 -14.49 3.69 3.67
N GLU A 15 -13.46 4.10 4.41
CA GLU A 15 -13.47 4.34 5.87
C GLU A 15 -13.85 3.13 6.75
N ASN A 16 -13.91 1.93 6.17
CA ASN A 16 -14.25 0.71 6.90
C ASN A 16 -13.02 0.01 7.48
N MET A 17 -13.20 -0.60 8.65
CA MET A 17 -12.22 -1.49 9.26
C MET A 17 -12.22 -2.83 8.54
N VAL A 18 -11.10 -3.17 7.90
CA VAL A 18 -10.94 -4.41 7.11
C VAL A 18 -9.59 -5.05 7.36
N ILE A 19 -9.49 -6.35 7.08
CA ILE A 19 -8.20 -7.02 6.92
C ILE A 19 -7.89 -6.98 5.42
N PHE A 20 -6.77 -6.39 5.06
CA PHE A 20 -6.36 -6.28 3.66
C PHE A 20 -5.82 -7.61 3.14
N GLU A 21 -6.12 -7.90 1.89
CA GLU A 21 -5.53 -9.03 1.16
C GLU A 21 -4.20 -8.60 0.54
N ILE A 22 -3.16 -9.41 0.68
CA ILE A 22 -1.83 -9.13 0.12
C ILE A 22 -1.71 -9.88 -1.20
N ILE A 23 -1.42 -9.17 -2.28
CA ILE A 23 -1.25 -9.71 -3.62
C ILE A 23 0.14 -9.34 -4.12
N SER A 24 0.98 -10.35 -4.37
CA SER A 24 2.36 -10.16 -4.87
C SER A 24 2.43 -10.34 -6.38
N ASN A 25 3.48 -9.80 -7.00
CA ASN A 25 3.78 -9.91 -8.43
C ASN A 25 2.71 -9.32 -9.35
N VAL A 26 2.05 -8.24 -8.92
CA VAL A 26 1.14 -7.49 -9.78
C VAL A 26 1.97 -6.64 -10.75
N GLU A 27 1.76 -6.86 -12.05
CA GLU A 27 2.46 -6.14 -13.11
C GLU A 27 1.71 -4.86 -13.50
N CYS A 28 2.45 -3.77 -13.68
CA CYS A 28 2.00 -2.54 -14.32
C CYS A 28 3.05 -2.08 -15.35
N ASP A 29 2.76 -0.99 -16.07
CA ASP A 29 3.67 -0.44 -17.09
C ASP A 29 5.06 -0.03 -16.52
N TRP A 30 5.18 0.08 -15.20
CA TRP A 30 6.41 0.47 -14.48
C TRP A 30 7.03 -0.65 -13.63
N GLY A 31 6.64 -1.91 -13.87
CA GLY A 31 7.23 -3.08 -13.23
C GLY A 31 6.28 -3.84 -12.30
N LYS A 32 6.87 -4.61 -11.38
CA LYS A 32 6.17 -5.53 -10.48
C LYS A 32 6.00 -4.93 -9.09
N HIS A 33 4.82 -5.15 -8.54
CA HIS A 33 4.43 -4.65 -7.23
C HIS A 33 3.81 -5.73 -6.35
N THR A 34 4.06 -5.59 -5.06
CA THR A 34 3.20 -6.10 -4.02
C THR A 34 2.18 -5.01 -3.69
N ILE A 35 0.92 -5.39 -3.75
CA ILE A 35 -0.20 -4.52 -3.42
C ILE A 35 -0.99 -5.13 -2.27
N ILE A 36 -1.79 -4.28 -1.63
CA ILE A 36 -2.81 -4.69 -0.71
C ILE A 36 -4.18 -4.24 -1.20
N GLN A 37 -5.17 -5.13 -1.13
CA GLN A 37 -6.53 -4.86 -1.60
C GLN A 37 -7.50 -4.75 -0.42
N CYS A 38 -8.33 -3.71 -0.45
CA CYS A 38 -9.48 -3.63 0.44
C CYS A 38 -10.57 -4.61 -0.03
N PRO A 39 -10.97 -5.63 0.75
CA PRO A 39 -12.00 -6.58 0.32
C PRO A 39 -13.41 -5.98 0.24
N ARG A 40 -13.58 -4.71 0.64
CA ARG A 40 -14.89 -4.04 0.67
C ARG A 40 -15.12 -3.09 -0.49
N CYS A 41 -14.10 -2.32 -0.89
CA CYS A 41 -14.21 -1.35 -1.97
C CYS A 41 -13.21 -1.61 -3.11
N GLU A 42 -12.48 -2.73 -3.04
CA GLU A 42 -11.53 -3.20 -4.05
C GLU A 42 -10.36 -2.27 -4.35
N ASP A 43 -10.19 -1.20 -3.58
CA ASP A 43 -9.08 -0.26 -3.74
C ASP A 43 -7.74 -0.95 -3.47
N LEU A 44 -6.75 -0.61 -4.29
CA LEU A 44 -5.45 -1.27 -4.37
C LEU A 44 -4.36 -0.29 -3.94
N PHE A 45 -3.62 -0.64 -2.90
CA PHE A 45 -2.51 0.17 -2.41
C PHE A 45 -1.19 -0.51 -2.71
N THR A 46 -0.29 0.20 -3.38
CA THR A 46 1.09 -0.27 -3.54
C THR A 46 1.86 -0.07 -2.26
N THR A 47 2.74 -1.02 -1.97
CA THR A 47 3.45 -1.09 -0.69
C THR A 47 4.97 -1.04 -0.82
N ASP A 48 5.47 -1.26 -2.02
CA ASP A 48 6.90 -1.26 -2.33
C ASP A 48 7.40 0.16 -2.66
N GLY A 49 6.48 1.06 -3.00
CA GLY A 49 6.75 2.45 -3.35
C GLY A 49 5.56 3.10 -4.05
N PRO A 50 5.48 4.44 -4.13
CA PRO A 50 4.42 5.17 -4.82
C PRO A 50 4.39 4.86 -6.31
N CYS A 51 3.26 4.35 -6.79
CA CYS A 51 3.01 4.01 -8.19
C CYS A 51 1.77 4.76 -8.69
N GLN A 52 1.79 5.27 -9.92
CA GLN A 52 0.63 5.95 -10.50
C GLN A 52 -0.55 5.00 -10.78
N ALA A 53 -0.29 3.70 -10.90
CA ALA A 53 -1.33 2.70 -11.13
C ALA A 53 -2.15 2.35 -9.88
N PHE A 54 -1.66 2.69 -8.68
CA PHE A 54 -2.24 2.25 -7.41
C PHE A 54 -2.42 3.41 -6.42
N SER A 55 -3.30 3.23 -5.45
CA SER A 55 -3.46 4.15 -4.34
C SER A 55 -2.19 4.21 -3.49
N ASN A 56 -1.84 5.41 -3.03
CA ASN A 56 -0.65 5.65 -2.23
C ASN A 56 -0.87 5.17 -0.79
N LEU A 57 0.07 4.35 -0.26
CA LEU A 57 0.00 3.79 1.09
C LEU A 57 -0.02 4.85 2.19
N ILE A 58 0.55 6.04 1.96
CA ILE A 58 0.55 7.15 2.92
C ILE A 58 -0.89 7.54 3.30
N ARG A 59 -1.84 7.49 2.36
CA ARG A 59 -3.26 7.73 2.67
C ARG A 59 -3.81 6.71 3.66
N LEU A 60 -3.35 5.45 3.59
CA LEU A 60 -3.74 4.44 4.57
C LEU A 60 -3.09 4.74 5.94
N VAL A 61 -1.84 5.23 5.97
CA VAL A 61 -1.13 5.59 7.21
C VAL A 61 -1.78 6.76 7.94
N GLU A 62 -2.36 7.74 7.23
CA GLU A 62 -3.07 8.88 7.84
C GLU A 62 -4.20 8.44 8.80
N PHE A 63 -4.90 7.37 8.45
CA PHE A 63 -5.95 6.76 9.26
C PHE A 63 -5.42 5.69 10.23
N ASN A 64 -4.19 5.20 10.00
CA ASN A 64 -3.57 4.13 10.75
C ASN A 64 -2.15 4.51 11.18
N LYS A 65 -2.02 5.56 12.00
CA LYS A 65 -0.73 6.20 12.36
C LYS A 65 0.34 5.27 12.95
N THR A 66 -0.05 4.09 13.42
CA THR A 66 0.86 3.06 13.97
C THR A 66 1.26 2.00 12.94
N LEU A 67 0.90 2.19 11.67
CA LEU A 67 1.18 1.24 10.60
C LEU A 67 2.65 1.30 10.17
N LEU A 68 3.16 2.51 9.94
CA LEU A 68 4.54 2.79 9.57
C LEU A 68 5.15 3.81 10.55
N THR A 69 6.45 3.73 10.76
CA THR A 69 7.22 4.81 11.40
C THR A 69 7.45 5.96 10.42
N ASP A 70 7.92 7.10 10.92
CA ASP A 70 8.28 8.25 10.07
C ASP A 70 9.39 7.89 9.08
N ASP A 71 10.39 7.11 9.50
CA ASP A 71 11.46 6.64 8.62
C ASP A 71 10.95 5.68 7.54
N GLU A 72 10.05 4.74 7.88
CA GLU A 72 9.43 3.84 6.88
C GLU A 72 8.55 4.61 5.89
N SER A 73 7.84 5.64 6.35
CA SER A 73 7.02 6.49 5.50
C SER A 73 7.87 7.31 4.53
N ARG A 74 9.04 7.78 4.99
CA ARG A 74 10.02 8.47 4.17
C ARG A 74 10.67 7.52 3.16
N GLU A 75 11.12 6.35 3.59
CA GLU A 75 11.69 5.32 2.71
C GLU A 75 10.69 4.92 1.62
N TYR A 76 9.42 4.72 1.98
CA TYR A 76 8.36 4.49 1.01
C TYR A 76 8.26 5.65 0.01
N SER A 77 8.17 6.90 0.49
CA SER A 77 8.00 8.08 -0.38
C SER A 77 9.20 8.34 -1.29
N GLU A 78 10.40 7.96 -0.85
CA GLU A 78 11.66 8.07 -1.58
C GLU A 78 11.94 6.86 -2.46
N SER A 79 11.16 5.77 -2.33
CA SER A 79 11.29 4.58 -3.16
C SER A 79 10.95 4.94 -4.60
N ILE A 80 12.00 5.15 -5.38
CA ILE A 80 11.90 5.37 -6.82
C ILE A 80 11.58 4.02 -7.44
N HIS A 81 10.55 3.98 -8.29
CA HIS A 81 10.33 2.80 -9.13
C HIS A 81 11.62 2.47 -9.89
N PRO A 82 12.10 1.22 -9.85
CA PRO A 82 13.08 0.78 -10.82
C PRO A 82 12.40 0.85 -12.19
N CYS A 83 12.62 1.95 -12.91
CA CYS A 83 12.36 2.00 -14.32
C CYS A 83 13.30 0.96 -14.95
N ASP A 84 12.78 -0.22 -15.28
CA ASP A 84 13.42 -1.06 -16.29
C ASP A 84 13.27 -0.30 -17.62
N PHE A 85 14.26 0.54 -17.93
CA PHE A 85 14.44 1.17 -19.24
C PHE A 85 15.00 0.15 -20.24
#